data_AF-A0A3L6JME4-F1
#
_entry.id   AF-A0A3L6JME4-F1
#
_cell.length_a   1.000
_cell.length_b   1.000
_cell.length_c   1.000
_cell.angle_alpha   90.00
_cell.angle_beta   90.00
_cell.angle_gamma   90.00
#
_symmetry.space_group_name_H-M   'P 1'
#
loop_
_entity.id
_entity.type
_entity.pdbx_description
1 polymer ?
#
loop_
_entity_poly.entity_id
_entity_poly.type
_entity_poly.pdbx_seq_one_letter_code
_entity_poly.pdbx_strand_id
1 'polypeptide(L)'
;MTTASVPSTWLWIPKTWAILYSATAVLGLIAAYLVNPTMYSVVMLVVVPVVLIPLTYKNLVDGACSLRFRMCGFVKGILAGLLFLVLTLGTNLAVWVSLSSAVGLSPLVQSQLVSNVYWVWFFSGALGGIGARVAEIRHGGT
;
A
#
# COMPACT_ATOMS: atom_id res chain seq x y z
N MET A 1 -2.48 -26.82 -23.75
CA MET A 1 -1.66 -26.56 -22.55
C MET A 1 -0.88 -25.27 -22.82
N THR A 2 -1.51 -24.12 -22.57
CA THR A 2 -0.90 -22.80 -22.82
C THR A 2 -0.28 -22.30 -21.53
N THR A 3 1.02 -21.99 -21.60
CA THR A 3 1.81 -21.40 -20.53
C THR A 3 1.24 -20.02 -20.21
N ALA A 4 0.38 -19.95 -19.19
CA ALA A 4 -0.09 -18.67 -18.66
C ALA A 4 1.13 -17.91 -18.11
N SER A 5 1.60 -16.90 -18.85
CA SER A 5 2.60 -15.96 -18.39
C SER A 5 2.06 -15.22 -17.17
N VAL A 6 2.57 -15.56 -15.99
CA VAL A 6 2.19 -15.00 -14.68
C VAL A 6 2.70 -13.56 -14.38
N PRO A 7 3.55 -12.85 -15.17
CA PRO A 7 4.12 -11.59 -14.66
C PRO A 7 3.16 -10.38 -14.70
N SER A 8 2.08 -10.41 -15.49
CA SER A 8 1.22 -9.22 -15.69
C SER A 8 0.27 -8.89 -14.53
N THR A 9 -0.06 -9.85 -13.66
CA THR A 9 -1.13 -9.68 -12.65
C THR A 9 -0.69 -8.96 -11.38
N TRP A 10 0.62 -8.75 -11.17
CA TRP A 10 1.16 -8.11 -9.95
C TRP A 10 1.92 -6.80 -10.21
N LEU A 11 2.17 -6.46 -11.48
CA LEU A 11 2.82 -5.22 -11.89
C LEU A 11 2.05 -3.95 -11.48
N TRP A 12 0.76 -4.05 -11.20
CA TRP A 12 -0.04 -2.93 -10.71
C TRP A 12 0.40 -2.46 -9.32
N ILE A 13 0.96 -3.34 -8.49
CA ILE A 13 1.41 -3.01 -7.12
C ILE A 13 2.54 -1.99 -7.16
N PRO A 14 3.72 -2.26 -7.76
CA PRO A 14 4.81 -1.29 -7.77
C PRO A 14 4.43 -0.02 -8.54
N LYS A 15 3.64 -0.11 -9.62
CA LYS A 15 3.18 1.05 -10.37
C LYS A 15 2.28 1.96 -9.54
N THR A 16 1.26 1.38 -8.90
CA THR A 16 0.31 2.14 -8.08
C THR A 16 0.98 2.68 -6.83
N TRP A 17 1.84 1.86 -6.21
CA TRP A 17 2.64 2.28 -5.07
C TRP A 17 3.51 3.48 -5.42
N ALA A 18 4.26 3.46 -6.54
CA ALA A 18 5.14 4.56 -6.92
C ALA A 18 4.37 5.87 -7.13
N ILE A 19 3.21 5.81 -7.81
CA ILE A 19 2.35 6.98 -8.04
C ILE A 19 1.78 7.49 -6.71
N LEU A 20 1.19 6.59 -5.92
CA LEU A 20 0.51 6.98 -4.69
C LEU A 20 1.50 7.48 -3.64
N TYR A 21 2.65 6.80 -3.47
CA TYR A 21 3.70 7.18 -2.52
C TYR A 21 4.30 8.54 -2.87
N SER A 22 4.62 8.79 -4.15
CA SER A 22 5.17 10.08 -4.57
C SER A 22 4.16 11.22 -4.36
N ALA A 23 2.89 11.02 -4.74
CA ALA A 23 1.83 11.99 -4.54
C ALA A 23 1.59 12.29 -3.05
N THR A 24 1.47 11.27 -2.21
CA THR A 24 1.25 11.46 -0.76
C THR A 24 2.47 12.00 -0.05
N ALA A 25 3.69 11.68 -0.49
CA ALA A 25 4.92 12.26 0.06
C ALA A 25 5.01 13.76 -0.23
N VAL A 26 4.75 14.19 -1.47
CA VAL A 26 4.75 15.62 -1.85
C VAL A 26 3.65 16.38 -1.10
N LEU A 27 2.41 15.87 -1.12
CA LEU A 27 1.29 16.49 -0.39
C LEU A 27 1.55 16.55 1.11
N GLY A 28 2.06 15.48 1.69
CA GLY A 28 2.42 15.40 3.11
C GLY A 28 3.51 16.40 3.48
N LEU A 29 4.53 16.57 2.64
CA LEU A 29 5.60 17.54 2.85
C LEU A 29 5.09 18.98 2.79
N ILE A 30 4.25 19.30 1.81
CA ILE A 30 3.63 20.62 1.69
C ILE A 30 2.77 20.93 2.93
N ALA A 31 1.92 19.98 3.34
CA ALA A 31 1.07 20.14 4.52
C ALA A 31 1.89 20.26 5.82
N ALA A 32 2.98 19.51 5.93
CA ALA A 32 3.89 19.57 7.07
C ALA A 32 4.59 20.92 7.18
N TYR A 33 4.99 21.49 6.06
CA TYR A 33 5.64 22.79 6.00
C TYR A 33 4.69 23.95 6.31
N LEU A 34 3.45 23.89 5.80
CA LEU A 34 2.48 24.99 5.94
C LEU A 34 1.76 25.02 7.29
N VAL A 35 1.54 23.86 7.92
CA VAL A 35 0.69 23.76 9.11
C VAL A 35 1.45 23.24 10.31
N ASN A 36 1.91 21.98 10.27
CA ASN A 36 2.64 21.34 11.36
C ASN A 36 3.28 20.03 10.87
N PRO A 37 4.48 19.65 11.34
CA PRO A 37 5.15 18.38 10.99
C PRO A 37 4.27 17.13 11.08
N THR A 38 3.34 17.08 12.03
CA THR A 38 2.39 15.96 12.20
C THR A 38 1.46 15.73 11.01
N MET A 39 1.21 16.75 10.18
CA MET A 39 0.33 16.65 9.02
C MET A 39 0.85 15.68 7.95
N TYR A 40 2.17 15.45 7.88
CA TYR A 40 2.74 14.44 6.98
C TYR A 40 2.13 13.04 7.24
N SER A 41 2.09 12.63 8.50
CA SER A 41 1.53 11.34 8.91
C SER A 41 0.02 11.29 8.73
N VAL A 42 -0.69 12.40 8.97
CA VAL A 42 -2.14 12.47 8.79
C VAL A 42 -2.52 12.28 7.32
N VAL A 43 -1.82 12.94 6.40
CA VAL A 43 -2.04 12.77 4.95
C VAL A 43 -1.84 11.31 4.55
N MET A 44 -0.77 10.67 5.01
CA MET A 44 -0.54 9.24 4.75
C MET A 44 -1.64 8.36 5.34
N LEU A 45 -2.08 8.62 6.57
CA LEU A 45 -3.08 7.82 7.28
C LEU A 45 -4.47 7.92 6.65
N VAL A 46 -4.81 9.04 6.01
CA VAL A 46 -6.12 9.24 5.38
C VAL A 46 -6.07 8.87 3.90
N VAL A 47 -5.13 9.42 3.14
CA VAL A 47 -5.12 9.28 1.67
C VAL A 47 -4.77 7.85 1.26
N VAL A 48 -3.83 7.19 1.95
CA VAL A 48 -3.41 5.84 1.58
C VAL A 48 -4.56 4.84 1.73
N PRO A 49 -5.28 4.72 2.86
CA PRO A 49 -6.40 3.79 2.96
C PRO A 49 -7.54 4.11 1.99
N VAL A 50 -7.89 5.40 1.84
CA VAL A 50 -8.99 5.83 0.96
C VAL A 50 -8.76 5.41 -0.48
N VAL A 51 -7.52 5.46 -0.97
CA VAL A 51 -7.20 5.08 -2.35
C VAL A 51 -6.85 3.60 -2.48
N LEU A 52 -6.03 3.08 -1.55
CA LEU A 52 -5.42 1.76 -1.68
C LEU A 52 -6.39 0.62 -1.36
N ILE A 53 -7.31 0.79 -0.41
CA ILE A 53 -8.34 -0.22 -0.09
C ILE A 53 -9.23 -0.51 -1.31
N PRO A 54 -9.92 0.47 -1.92
CA PRO A 54 -10.80 0.20 -3.07
C PRO A 54 -10.03 -0.29 -4.29
N LEU A 55 -8.79 0.18 -4.49
CA LEU A 55 -7.96 -0.26 -5.60
C LEU A 55 -7.49 -1.71 -5.42
N THR A 56 -7.08 -2.08 -4.20
CA THR A 56 -6.72 -3.46 -3.86
C THR A 56 -7.93 -4.38 -3.95
N TYR A 57 -9.10 -3.93 -3.47
CA TYR A 57 -10.36 -4.64 -3.64
C TYR A 57 -10.65 -4.92 -5.12
N LYS A 58 -10.69 -3.88 -5.97
CA LYS A 58 -11.01 -4.01 -7.40
C LYS A 58 -10.06 -4.99 -8.11
N ASN A 59 -8.75 -4.86 -7.89
CA ASN A 59 -7.77 -5.72 -8.54
C ASN A 59 -7.79 -7.17 -8.04
N LEU A 60 -8.34 -7.44 -6.85
CA LEU A 60 -8.40 -8.78 -6.27
C LEU A 60 -9.75 -9.48 -6.46
N VAL A 61 -10.86 -8.74 -6.52
CA VAL A 61 -12.21 -9.28 -6.73
C VAL A 61 -12.35 -9.96 -8.09
N ASP A 62 -11.75 -9.37 -9.12
CA ASP A 62 -11.77 -9.95 -10.48
C ASP A 62 -10.83 -11.15 -10.63
N GLY A 63 -9.93 -11.36 -9.66
CA GLY A 63 -8.95 -12.44 -9.65
C GLY A 63 -9.47 -13.68 -8.94
N ALA A 64 -10.15 -14.58 -9.67
CA ALA A 64 -10.68 -15.85 -9.15
C ALA A 64 -9.75 -16.55 -8.12
N CYS A 65 -10.34 -17.15 -7.08
CA CYS A 65 -9.58 -17.97 -6.13
C CYS A 65 -8.95 -19.14 -6.90
N SER A 66 -7.62 -19.26 -6.83
CA SER A 66 -6.95 -20.37 -7.49
C SER A 66 -7.23 -21.64 -6.68
N LEU A 67 -8.18 -22.46 -7.12
CA LEU A 67 -8.49 -23.76 -6.53
C LEU A 67 -7.24 -24.65 -6.40
N ARG A 68 -6.26 -24.45 -7.29
CA ARG A 68 -4.98 -25.18 -7.30
C ARG A 68 -4.04 -24.81 -6.13
N PHE A 69 -4.06 -23.56 -5.67
CA PHE A 69 -3.19 -23.07 -4.60
C PHE A 69 -3.94 -22.76 -3.30
N ARG A 70 -5.27 -22.94 -3.26
CA ARG A 70 -6.16 -22.52 -2.16
C ARG A 70 -5.94 -21.06 -1.73
N MET A 71 -5.43 -20.22 -2.63
CA MET A 71 -5.19 -18.80 -2.36
C MET A 71 -6.39 -17.99 -2.84
N CYS A 72 -7.23 -17.56 -1.90
CA CYS A 72 -8.36 -16.68 -2.14
C CYS A 72 -7.99 -15.21 -1.88
N GLY A 73 -8.92 -14.29 -2.17
CA GLY A 73 -8.71 -12.83 -2.06
C GLY A 73 -8.03 -12.36 -0.77
N PHE A 74 -8.28 -13.03 0.36
CA PHE A 74 -7.64 -12.74 1.64
C PHE A 74 -6.11 -12.91 1.61
N VAL A 75 -5.61 -14.07 1.15
CA VAL A 75 -4.17 -14.37 1.09
C VAL A 75 -3.49 -13.43 0.09
N LYS A 76 -4.13 -13.18 -1.06
CA LYS A 76 -3.62 -12.24 -2.07
C LYS A 76 -3.53 -10.82 -1.52
N GLY A 77 -4.49 -10.37 -0.71
CA GLY A 77 -4.44 -9.05 -0.09
C GLY A 77 -3.38 -8.91 0.99
N ILE A 78 -3.14 -9.94 1.80
CA ILE A 78 -2.02 -9.94 2.74
C ILE A 78 -0.68 -9.86 1.98
N LEU A 79 -0.52 -10.62 0.90
CA LEU A 79 0.66 -10.55 0.04
C LEU A 79 0.83 -9.18 -0.60
N ALA A 80 -0.26 -8.56 -1.08
CA ALA A 80 -0.22 -7.20 -1.61
C ALA A 80 0.18 -6.20 -0.52
N GLY A 81 -0.40 -6.30 0.68
CA GLY A 81 -0.03 -5.50 1.84
C GLY A 81 1.43 -5.65 2.23
N LEU A 82 1.98 -6.87 2.23
CA LEU A 82 3.39 -7.13 2.49
C LEU A 82 4.29 -6.47 1.43
N LEU A 83 3.93 -6.55 0.15
CA LEU A 83 4.69 -5.88 -0.91
C LEU A 83 4.68 -4.37 -0.74
N PHE A 84 3.52 -3.77 -0.44
CA PHE A 84 3.44 -2.32 -0.14
C PHE A 84 4.27 -1.94 1.09
N LEU A 85 4.27 -2.78 2.13
CA LEU A 85 5.10 -2.58 3.32
C LEU A 85 6.58 -2.58 2.96
N VAL A 86 7.06 -3.60 2.25
CA VAL A 86 8.48 -3.74 1.88
C VAL A 86 8.94 -2.60 0.99
N LEU A 87 8.13 -2.21 -0.01
CA LEU A 87 8.45 -1.07 -0.89
C LEU A 87 8.53 0.23 -0.08
N THR A 88 7.58 0.48 0.82
CA THR A 88 7.56 1.67 1.66
C THR A 88 8.72 1.69 2.65
N LEU A 89 9.03 0.55 3.27
CA LEU A 89 10.13 0.42 4.22
C LEU A 89 11.49 0.62 3.54
N GLY A 90 11.71 -0.03 2.40
CA GLY A 90 12.94 0.13 1.61
C GLY A 90 13.12 1.57 1.13
N THR A 91 12.04 2.20 0.66
CA THR A 91 12.09 3.60 0.19
C THR A 91 12.29 4.56 1.35
N ASN A 92 11.68 4.31 2.51
CA ASN A 92 11.90 5.14 3.68
C ASN A 92 13.37 5.10 4.12
N LEU A 93 13.97 3.91 4.15
CA LEU A 93 15.39 3.76 4.48
C LEU A 93 16.30 4.42 3.44
N ALA A 94 16.01 4.29 2.14
CA ALA A 94 16.85 4.87 1.10
C ALA A 94 16.71 6.40 1.00
N VAL A 95 15.47 6.89 0.94
CA VAL A 95 15.17 8.30 0.65
C VAL A 95 15.41 9.17 1.87
N TRP A 96 14.87 8.80 3.05
CA TRP A 96 14.93 9.70 4.20
C TRP A 96 16.27 9.69 4.92
N VAL A 97 17.01 8.58 4.90
CA VAL A 97 18.41 8.59 5.37
C VAL A 97 19.22 9.56 4.50
N SER A 98 19.10 9.45 3.18
CA SER A 98 19.79 10.35 2.24
C SER A 98 19.36 11.81 2.39
N LEU A 99 18.05 12.09 2.43
CA LEU A 99 17.52 13.45 2.59
C LEU A 99 17.88 14.06 3.95
N SER A 100 17.86 13.27 5.03
CA SER A 100 18.26 13.75 6.35
C SER A 100 19.72 14.21 6.37
N SER A 101 20.60 13.47 5.68
CA SER A 101 22.03 13.79 5.59
C SER A 101 22.32 15.02 4.71
N ALA A 102 21.49 15.28 3.70
CA ALA A 102 21.72 16.34 2.72
C ALA A 102 21.01 17.67 3.05
N VAL A 103 19.80 17.61 3.62
CA VAL A 103 18.91 18.79 3.76
C VAL A 103 18.46 19.01 5.21
N GLY A 104 18.79 18.09 6.13
CA GLY A 104 18.32 18.14 7.53
C GLY A 104 16.79 17.98 7.69
N LEU A 105 16.06 17.82 6.58
CA LEU A 105 14.63 17.55 6.54
C LEU A 105 14.41 16.06 6.76
N SER A 106 14.06 15.68 7.98
CA SER A 106 13.66 14.32 8.29
C SER A 106 12.32 14.32 9.04
N PRO A 107 11.20 14.02 8.35
CA PRO A 107 9.95 13.68 9.03
C PRO A 107 10.13 12.45 9.94
N LEU A 108 11.20 11.66 9.73
CA LEU A 108 11.52 10.47 10.52
C LEU A 108 12.04 10.78 11.93
N VAL A 109 12.68 11.93 12.13
CA VAL A 109 13.33 12.26 13.41
C VAL A 109 12.33 12.81 14.43
N GLN A 110 11.18 13.34 13.99
CA GLN A 110 10.26 14.09 14.87
C GLN A 110 8.99 13.35 15.28
N SER A 111 8.70 12.14 14.79
CA SER A 111 7.44 11.49 15.19
C SER A 111 7.53 9.97 15.36
N GLN A 112 7.08 9.49 16.52
CA GLN A 112 6.67 8.08 16.74
C GLN A 112 5.60 7.62 15.74
N LEU A 113 4.98 8.53 14.98
CA LEU A 113 4.04 8.24 13.90
C LEU A 113 4.70 7.66 12.63
N VAL A 114 6.02 7.72 12.50
CA VAL A 114 6.77 7.05 11.41
C VAL A 114 6.60 5.54 11.47
N SER A 115 6.51 4.98 12.69
CA SER A 115 6.15 3.59 12.93
C SER A 115 4.82 3.23 12.22
N ASN A 116 3.88 4.17 12.18
CA ASN A 116 2.54 3.88 11.66
C ASN A 116 2.48 3.92 10.14
N VAL A 117 3.39 4.63 9.44
CA VAL A 117 3.26 4.85 7.99
C VAL A 117 3.35 3.53 7.23
N TYR A 118 4.36 2.69 7.46
CA TYR A 118 4.48 1.41 6.76
C TYR A 118 3.37 0.42 7.13
N TRP A 119 2.85 0.47 8.37
CA TRP A 119 1.68 -0.30 8.79
C TRP A 119 0.41 0.13 8.06
N VAL A 120 0.21 1.43 7.81
CA VAL A 120 -0.94 1.93 7.04
C VAL A 120 -0.97 1.31 5.64
N TRP A 121 0.18 1.23 4.96
CA TRP A 121 0.28 0.58 3.65
C TRP A 121 -0.05 -0.92 3.71
N PHE A 122 0.45 -1.61 4.72
CA PHE A 122 0.15 -3.02 4.96
C PHE A 122 -1.34 -3.26 5.20
N PHE A 123 -1.92 -2.57 6.19
CA PHE A 123 -3.31 -2.76 6.58
C PHE A 123 -4.28 -2.34 5.48
N SER A 124 -3.96 -1.32 4.70
CA SER A 124 -4.78 -0.91 3.56
C SER A 124 -4.85 -2.02 2.48
N GLY A 125 -3.71 -2.67 2.19
CA GLY A 125 -3.70 -3.83 1.29
C GLY A 125 -4.46 -5.04 1.87
N ALA A 126 -4.25 -5.33 3.15
CA ALA A 126 -4.92 -6.43 3.84
C ALA A 126 -6.45 -6.25 3.90
N LEU A 127 -6.92 -5.05 4.24
CA LEU A 127 -8.35 -4.70 4.29
C LEU A 127 -9.00 -4.79 2.91
N GLY A 128 -8.31 -4.35 1.85
CA GLY A 128 -8.77 -4.54 0.47
C GLY A 128 -8.95 -6.04 0.12
N GLY A 129 -8.04 -6.89 0.58
CA GLY A 129 -8.14 -8.35 0.43
C GLY A 129 -9.26 -9.01 1.21
N ILE A 130 -9.50 -8.56 2.44
CA ILE A 130 -10.65 -9.00 3.25
C ILE A 130 -11.95 -8.65 2.52
N GLY A 131 -12.07 -7.41 2.04
CA GLY A 131 -13.22 -6.98 1.23
C GLY A 131 -13.41 -7.85 0.00
N ALA A 132 -12.33 -8.16 -0.73
CA ALA A 132 -12.39 -9.01 -1.91
C ALA A 132 -12.90 -10.42 -1.58
N ARG A 133 -12.44 -10.99 -0.45
CA ARG A 133 -12.91 -12.30 0.02
C ARG A 133 -14.40 -12.29 0.39
N VAL A 134 -14.89 -11.24 1.05
CA VAL A 134 -16.31 -11.12 1.37
C VAL A 134 -17.15 -11.07 0.09
N ALA A 135 -16.68 -10.34 -0.93
CA ALA A 135 -17.34 -10.29 -2.22
C ALA A 135 -17.32 -11.64 -2.95
N GLU A 136 -16.20 -12.39 -2.92
CA GLU A 136 -16.13 -13.74 -3.48
C GLU A 136 -17.17 -14.68 -2.84
N ILE A 137 -17.33 -14.65 -1.50
CA ILE A 137 -18.31 -15.50 -0.79
C ILE A 137 -19.74 -15.14 -1.23
N ARG A 138 -20.02 -13.86 -1.46
CA ARG A 138 -21.35 -13.39 -1.88
C ARG A 138 -21.68 -13.78 -3.33
N HIS A 139 -20.69 -13.81 -4.23
CA HIS A 139 -20.90 -14.14 -5.65
C HIS A 139 -20.70 -15.63 -5.98
N GLY A 140 -19.95 -16.39 -5.16
CA GLY A 140 -19.70 -17.82 -5.32
C GLY A 140 -20.62 -18.73 -4.50
N GLY A 141 -21.71 -18.17 -3.95
CA GLY A 141 -22.72 -18.88 -3.16
C GLY A 141 -23.88 -19.45 -3.98
N THR A 142 -23.58 -20.12 -5.10
CA THR A 142 -24.47 -21.05 -5.80
C THR A 142 -23.68 -22.26 -6.26
#